data_AF-A0A811MM77-F1
#
_entry.id   AF-A0A811MM77-F1
#
_cell.length_a   1.000
_cell.length_b   1.000
_cell.length_c   1.000
_cell.angle_alpha   90.00
_cell.angle_beta   90.00
_cell.angle_gamma   90.00
#
_symmetry.space_group_name_H-M   'P 1'
#
loop_
_entity.id
_entity.type
_entity.pdbx_description
1 polymer ?
#
loop_
_entity_poly.entity_id
_entity_poly.type
_entity_poly.pdbx_seq_one_letter_code
_entity_poly.pdbx_strand_id
1 'polypeptide(L)'
;MACTYTTQLPMVKVARRWSFTHSGEKIRKQEFADSLPRASIQDLGVILMGAGYEVFTKGPSLYAFKGLAGRYAPIGVHLAMLFIMAGATLSATGSFKGSVDVPQGLNFVIGDVMKPRGVLSVAPDVFNTEVHVNRFYMEYYDSGEVSQFYSDLSLFNLDGKEVMRKTIKVNDPLRYGGITIYQTDWGFSALQVKKNGEGPFNLAMAPLKLNGDKKLFGTFLPLEDSDSSNPNVKGISMLARDLQSIVLYDQEGKFVGVRRRSSKLPIVINGNEILIEDAIGSTGLDLKVAY
;
A
#
# COMPACT_ATOMS: atom_id res chain seq x y z
N MET A 1 -27.32 2.27 -13.94
CA MET A 1 -28.16 3.28 -14.62
C MET A 1 -29.57 2.81 -14.97
N ALA A 2 -29.77 1.62 -15.57
CA ALA A 2 -31.09 1.12 -15.93
C ALA A 2 -32.09 1.11 -14.76
N CYS A 3 -31.72 0.57 -13.59
CA CYS A 3 -32.63 0.48 -12.44
C CYS A 3 -33.13 1.85 -11.91
N THR A 4 -32.27 2.86 -11.74
CA THR A 4 -32.74 4.20 -11.31
C THR A 4 -33.74 4.81 -12.28
N TYR A 5 -33.47 4.65 -13.59
CA TYR A 5 -34.32 5.20 -14.64
C TYR A 5 -35.64 4.44 -14.82
N THR A 6 -35.61 3.11 -14.71
CA THR A 6 -36.78 2.25 -14.98
C THR A 6 -37.62 1.95 -13.74
N THR A 7 -37.08 2.06 -12.53
CA THR A 7 -37.82 1.73 -11.29
C THR A 7 -37.93 2.92 -10.33
N GLN A 8 -36.80 3.56 -9.97
CA GLN A 8 -36.79 4.56 -8.90
C GLN A 8 -37.41 5.91 -9.33
N LEU A 9 -37.06 6.43 -10.51
CA LEU A 9 -37.62 7.69 -11.03
C LEU A 9 -39.14 7.62 -11.29
N PRO A 10 -39.67 6.54 -11.90
CA PRO A 10 -41.12 6.35 -12.01
C PRO A 10 -41.81 6.27 -10.64
N MET A 11 -41.25 5.55 -9.67
CA MET A 11 -41.82 5.45 -8.32
C MET A 11 -41.90 6.81 -7.62
N VAL A 12 -40.87 7.65 -7.74
CA VAL A 12 -40.90 9.02 -7.19
C VAL A 12 -41.88 9.91 -7.94
N LYS A 13 -41.96 9.80 -9.27
CA LYS A 13 -42.95 10.54 -10.07
C LYS A 13 -44.38 10.16 -9.68
N VAL A 14 -44.66 8.88 -9.44
CA VAL A 14 -45.96 8.38 -8.96
C VAL A 14 -46.21 8.80 -7.51
N ALA A 15 -45.19 8.78 -6.65
CA ALA A 15 -45.28 9.27 -5.27
C ALA A 15 -45.70 10.73 -5.16
N ARG A 16 -45.27 11.55 -6.12
CA ARG A 16 -45.59 12.99 -6.19
C ARG A 16 -46.93 13.29 -6.87
N ARG A 17 -47.61 12.28 -7.43
CA ARG A 17 -48.95 12.47 -8.00
C ARG A 17 -49.97 12.44 -6.88
N TRP A 18 -50.49 13.61 -6.54
CA TRP A 18 -51.59 13.76 -5.59
C TRP A 18 -52.88 13.27 -6.23
N SER A 19 -53.39 12.13 -5.76
CA SER A 19 -54.68 11.58 -6.21
C SER A 19 -55.70 11.75 -5.08
N PHE A 20 -56.56 12.75 -5.22
CA PHE A 20 -57.69 12.92 -4.31
C PHE A 20 -58.77 11.89 -4.66
N THR A 21 -59.05 10.97 -3.73
CA THR A 21 -60.15 10.02 -3.89
C THR A 21 -61.42 10.68 -3.38
N HIS A 22 -62.37 10.93 -4.29
CA HIS A 22 -63.63 11.60 -3.97
C HIS A 22 -64.79 10.63 -3.65
N SER A 23 -64.60 9.33 -3.88
CA SER A 23 -65.63 8.30 -3.61
C SER A 23 -65.38 7.62 -2.27
N GLY A 24 -66.31 7.80 -1.32
CA GLY A 24 -66.26 7.13 -0.01
C GLY A 24 -66.30 5.59 -0.13
N GLU A 25 -66.96 5.06 -1.16
CA GLU A 25 -67.01 3.63 -1.44
C GLU A 25 -65.62 3.06 -1.81
N LYS A 26 -64.81 3.84 -2.55
CA LYS A 26 -63.43 3.45 -2.89
C LYS A 26 -62.50 3.52 -1.68
N ILE A 27 -62.69 4.50 -0.78
CA ILE A 27 -61.90 4.62 0.45
C ILE A 27 -62.16 3.40 1.36
N ARG A 28 -63.44 2.99 1.51
CA ARG A 28 -63.83 1.81 2.31
C ARG A 28 -63.29 0.48 1.78
N LYS A 29 -62.90 0.42 0.49
CA LYS A 29 -62.29 -0.77 -0.14
C LYS A 29 -60.77 -0.81 -0.01
N GLN A 30 -60.14 0.19 0.61
CA GLN A 30 -58.70 0.15 0.90
C GLN A 30 -58.41 -0.84 2.04
N GLU A 31 -57.17 -1.31 2.10
CA GLU A 31 -56.70 -2.27 3.12
C GLU A 31 -56.93 -1.77 4.55
N PHE A 32 -56.83 -0.45 4.75
CA PHE A 32 -57.14 0.22 6.00
C PHE A 32 -58.12 1.36 5.75
N ALA A 33 -59.31 1.27 6.37
CA ALA A 33 -60.33 2.30 6.30
C ALA A 33 -61.11 2.34 7.62
N ASP A 34 -61.38 3.56 8.09
CA ASP A 34 -62.18 3.79 9.31
C ASP A 34 -63.17 4.94 9.08
N SER A 35 -64.23 5.00 9.87
CA SER A 35 -65.27 6.02 9.79
C SER A 35 -65.42 6.77 11.11
N LEU A 36 -65.24 8.08 11.04
CA LEU A 36 -65.31 8.98 12.18
C LEU A 36 -66.58 9.85 12.08
N PRO A 37 -67.70 9.50 12.74
CA PRO A 37 -69.01 10.12 12.52
C PRO A 37 -69.16 11.56 13.03
N ARG A 38 -68.17 12.09 13.77
CA ARG A 38 -68.16 13.47 14.30
C ARG A 38 -66.79 14.16 14.11
N ALA A 39 -66.07 13.80 13.06
CA ALA A 39 -64.77 14.40 12.77
C ALA A 39 -64.87 15.46 11.67
N SER A 40 -64.14 16.56 11.87
CA SER A 40 -63.92 17.59 10.86
C SER A 40 -62.65 17.27 10.07
N ILE A 41 -62.69 17.49 8.76
CA ILE A 41 -61.54 17.32 7.87
C ILE A 41 -60.44 18.34 8.22
N GLN A 42 -60.84 19.55 8.61
CA GLN A 42 -59.93 20.62 9.02
C GLN A 42 -59.17 20.23 10.29
N ASP A 43 -59.87 19.71 11.30
CA ASP A 43 -59.26 19.31 12.58
C ASP A 43 -58.30 18.14 12.37
N LEU A 44 -58.70 17.15 11.55
CA LEU A 44 -57.84 16.04 11.18
C LEU A 44 -56.58 16.52 10.44
N GLY A 45 -56.71 17.50 9.54
CA GLY A 45 -55.57 18.09 8.85
C GLY A 45 -54.58 18.77 9.79
N VAL A 46 -55.07 19.51 10.80
CA VAL A 46 -54.23 20.15 11.81
C VAL A 46 -53.48 19.11 12.65
N ILE A 47 -54.17 18.05 13.08
CA ILE A 47 -53.54 16.96 13.85
C ILE A 47 -52.45 16.28 13.02
N LEU A 48 -52.72 16.00 11.74
CA LEU A 48 -51.76 15.37 10.83
C LEU A 48 -50.55 16.27 10.55
N MET A 49 -50.75 17.58 10.36
CA MET A 49 -49.65 18.54 10.24
C MET A 49 -48.80 18.56 11.53
N GLY A 50 -49.43 18.56 12.71
CA GLY A 50 -48.73 18.46 14.00
C GLY A 50 -47.94 17.16 14.16
N ALA A 51 -48.40 16.06 13.56
CA ALA A 51 -47.68 14.80 13.48
C ALA A 51 -46.59 14.76 12.38
N GLY A 52 -46.38 15.87 11.65
CA GLY A 52 -45.36 16.02 10.62
C GLY A 52 -45.71 15.42 9.26
N TYR A 53 -47.00 15.33 8.93
CA TYR A 53 -47.47 15.01 7.58
C TYR A 53 -47.57 16.28 6.73
N GLU A 54 -47.25 16.16 5.44
CA GLU A 54 -47.63 17.16 4.45
C GLU A 54 -49.10 16.93 4.08
N VAL A 55 -49.94 17.93 4.35
CA VAL A 55 -51.41 17.83 4.20
C VAL A 55 -51.87 18.75 3.07
N PHE A 56 -52.71 18.20 2.19
CA PHE A 56 -53.34 18.91 1.07
C PHE A 56 -54.85 18.72 1.14
N THR A 57 -55.61 19.80 1.02
CA THR A 57 -57.08 19.79 1.07
C THR A 57 -57.67 20.29 -0.23
N LYS A 58 -58.68 19.60 -0.76
CA LYS A 58 -59.45 20.02 -1.96
C LYS A 58 -60.93 19.70 -1.76
N GLY A 59 -61.73 20.71 -1.43
CA GLY A 59 -63.15 20.54 -1.12
C GLY A 59 -63.35 19.57 0.06
N PRO A 60 -64.23 18.55 -0.05
CA PRO A 60 -64.49 17.58 1.01
C PRO A 60 -63.45 16.44 1.08
N SER A 61 -62.25 16.64 0.53
CA SER A 61 -61.22 15.60 0.44
C SER A 61 -59.89 16.09 0.98
N LEU A 62 -59.22 15.24 1.76
CA LEU A 62 -57.90 15.48 2.34
C LEU A 62 -56.95 14.37 1.92
N TYR A 63 -55.74 14.76 1.54
CA TYR A 63 -54.64 13.86 1.24
C TYR A 63 -53.45 14.25 2.12
N ALA A 64 -52.88 13.29 2.82
CA ALA A 64 -51.73 13.52 3.69
C ALA A 64 -50.69 12.42 3.52
N PHE A 65 -49.41 12.78 3.51
CA PHE A 65 -48.31 11.82 3.47
C PHE A 65 -47.10 12.31 4.27
N LYS A 66 -46.23 11.38 4.64
CA LYS A 66 -44.97 11.64 5.33
C LYS A 66 -43.89 10.74 4.76
N GLY A 67 -42.63 11.17 4.81
CA GLY A 67 -41.48 10.33 4.44
C GLY A 67 -41.14 10.29 2.95
N LEU A 68 -41.49 11.32 2.18
CA LEU A 68 -41.12 11.42 0.77
C LEU A 68 -39.59 11.40 0.57
N ALA A 69 -38.84 11.97 1.52
CA ALA A 69 -37.37 11.91 1.56
C ALA A 69 -36.83 10.47 1.51
N GLY A 70 -37.50 9.52 2.16
CA GLY A 70 -37.12 8.10 2.14
C GLY A 70 -37.22 7.46 0.75
N ARG A 71 -38.05 8.02 -0.15
CA ARG A 71 -38.14 7.57 -1.55
C ARG A 71 -37.00 8.09 -2.43
N TYR A 72 -36.32 9.16 -2.03
CA TYR A 72 -35.11 9.67 -2.70
C TYR A 72 -33.83 8.99 -2.21
N ALA A 73 -33.82 8.40 -1.02
CA ALA A 73 -32.64 7.78 -0.44
C ALA A 73 -31.99 6.70 -1.35
N PRO A 74 -32.74 5.77 -1.98
CA PRO A 74 -32.13 4.78 -2.89
C PRO A 74 -31.49 5.40 -4.14
N ILE A 75 -32.01 6.54 -4.62
CA ILE A 75 -31.44 7.28 -5.75
C ILE A 75 -30.09 7.86 -5.35
N GLY A 76 -30.01 8.47 -4.17
CA GLY A 76 -28.77 9.02 -3.62
C GLY A 76 -27.70 7.94 -3.43
N VAL A 77 -28.06 6.79 -2.87
CA VAL A 77 -27.12 5.66 -2.68
C VAL A 77 -26.58 5.14 -4.01
N HIS A 78 -27.44 4.97 -5.01
CA HIS A 78 -26.99 4.49 -6.32
C HIS A 78 -26.07 5.51 -7.02
N LEU A 79 -26.37 6.80 -6.88
CA LEU A 79 -25.51 7.87 -7.39
C LEU A 79 -24.13 7.84 -6.71
N ALA A 80 -24.08 7.69 -5.38
CA ALA A 80 -22.83 7.59 -4.62
C ALA A 80 -21.99 6.38 -5.07
N MET A 81 -22.63 5.21 -5.26
CA MET A 81 -21.94 4.01 -5.75
C MET A 81 -21.34 4.23 -7.15
N LEU A 82 -22.05 4.92 -8.05
CA LEU A 82 -21.53 5.25 -9.37
C LEU A 82 -20.34 6.20 -9.30
N PHE A 83 -20.37 7.20 -8.43
CA PHE A 83 -19.24 8.11 -8.23
C PHE A 83 -18.01 7.41 -7.68
N ILE A 84 -18.17 6.54 -6.67
CA ILE A 84 -17.08 5.74 -6.11
C ILE A 84 -16.48 4.84 -7.20
N MET A 85 -17.32 4.16 -7.98
CA MET A 85 -16.86 3.28 -9.05
C MET A 85 -16.14 4.06 -10.16
N ALA A 86 -16.69 5.20 -10.59
CA ALA A 86 -16.04 6.06 -11.59
C ALA A 86 -14.68 6.57 -11.11
N GLY A 87 -14.59 7.05 -9.86
CA GLY A 87 -13.34 7.47 -9.25
C GLY A 87 -12.32 6.33 -9.18
N ALA A 88 -12.75 5.13 -8.77
CA ALA A 88 -11.88 3.95 -8.73
C ALA A 88 -11.40 3.54 -10.13
N THR A 89 -12.25 3.60 -11.16
CA THR A 89 -11.86 3.31 -12.55
C THR A 89 -10.88 4.34 -13.10
N LEU A 90 -11.10 5.63 -12.84
CA LEU A 90 -10.16 6.69 -13.25
C LEU A 90 -8.81 6.54 -12.55
N SER A 91 -8.82 6.29 -11.24
CA SER A 91 -7.60 6.03 -10.47
C SER A 91 -6.87 4.79 -11.01
N ALA A 92 -7.57 3.68 -11.24
CA ALA A 92 -6.94 2.45 -11.73
C ALA A 92 -6.33 2.61 -13.14
N THR A 93 -6.98 3.36 -14.02
CA THR A 93 -6.54 3.53 -15.42
C THR A 93 -5.52 4.67 -15.63
N GLY A 94 -5.43 5.62 -14.70
CA GLY A 94 -4.45 6.69 -14.68
C GLY A 94 -3.26 6.49 -13.73
N SER A 95 -3.25 5.44 -12.90
CA SER A 95 -2.22 5.21 -11.86
C SER A 95 -0.93 4.58 -12.38
N PHE A 96 0.15 4.84 -11.65
CA PHE A 96 1.44 4.16 -11.80
C PHE A 96 1.77 3.37 -10.54
N LYS A 97 2.53 2.29 -10.72
CA LYS A 97 3.17 1.57 -9.61
C LYS A 97 4.60 1.21 -10.00
N GLY A 98 5.52 1.38 -9.05
CA GLY A 98 6.89 0.93 -9.14
C GLY A 98 7.27 0.11 -7.91
N SER A 99 8.26 -0.74 -8.08
CA SER A 99 8.94 -1.45 -6.99
C SER A 99 10.41 -1.54 -7.35
N VAL A 100 11.30 -1.27 -6.40
CA VAL A 100 12.74 -1.25 -6.62
C VAL A 100 13.49 -1.67 -5.37
N ASP A 101 14.53 -2.49 -5.55
CA ASP A 101 15.50 -2.82 -4.51
C ASP A 101 16.78 -2.03 -4.74
N VAL A 102 17.18 -1.21 -3.77
CA VAL A 102 18.30 -0.27 -3.92
C VAL A 102 19.29 -0.46 -2.77
N PRO A 103 20.56 -0.82 -3.06
CA PRO A 103 21.63 -0.83 -2.07
C PRO A 103 21.81 0.55 -1.41
N GLN A 104 22.18 0.55 -0.13
CA GLN A 104 22.55 1.80 0.54
C GLN A 104 23.71 2.50 -0.20
N GLY A 105 23.65 3.83 -0.26
CA GLY A 105 24.59 4.68 -0.98
C GLY A 105 24.31 4.85 -2.47
N LEU A 106 23.30 4.16 -3.03
CA LEU A 106 22.92 4.29 -4.44
C LEU A 106 21.66 5.13 -4.65
N ASN A 107 21.47 5.51 -5.91
CA ASN A 107 20.39 6.35 -6.39
C ASN A 107 19.50 5.62 -7.38
N PHE A 108 18.27 6.08 -7.51
CA PHE A 108 17.40 5.78 -8.64
C PHE A 108 16.51 6.97 -8.96
N VAL A 109 16.11 7.08 -10.23
CA VAL A 109 15.12 8.08 -10.65
C VAL A 109 13.73 7.46 -10.54
N ILE A 110 12.77 8.21 -9.99
CA ILE A 110 11.39 7.72 -9.81
C ILE A 110 10.80 7.24 -11.14
N GLY A 111 10.98 7.99 -12.22
CA GLY A 111 10.46 7.65 -13.55
C GLY A 111 10.90 6.28 -14.07
N ASP A 112 12.13 5.86 -13.75
CA ASP A 112 12.71 4.61 -14.27
C ASP A 112 12.07 3.36 -13.64
N VAL A 113 11.55 3.49 -12.42
CA VAL A 113 10.95 2.37 -11.67
C VAL A 113 9.43 2.33 -11.80
N MET A 114 8.80 3.44 -12.22
CA MET A 114 7.35 3.57 -12.29
C MET A 114 6.81 3.01 -13.61
N LYS A 115 5.85 2.07 -13.51
CA LYS A 115 5.16 1.50 -14.67
C LYS A 115 3.71 1.99 -14.71
N PRO A 116 3.21 2.42 -15.89
CA PRO A 116 1.82 2.81 -16.06
C PRO A 116 0.92 1.58 -15.88
N ARG A 117 -0.24 1.75 -15.23
CA ARG A 117 -1.22 0.66 -15.07
C ARG A 117 -2.29 0.66 -16.14
N GLY A 118 -2.53 1.80 -16.78
CA GLY A 118 -3.54 1.91 -17.83
C GLY A 118 -3.17 2.92 -18.90
N VAL A 119 -3.99 2.96 -19.94
CA VAL A 119 -3.77 3.77 -21.15
C VAL A 119 -3.94 5.28 -20.92
N LEU A 120 -4.53 5.69 -19.79
CA LEU A 120 -4.73 7.10 -19.43
C LEU A 120 -3.63 7.63 -18.49
N SER A 121 -2.57 6.86 -18.27
CA SER A 121 -1.49 7.23 -17.34
C SER A 121 -0.61 8.32 -17.95
N VAL A 122 -0.57 9.50 -17.33
CA VAL A 122 0.31 10.62 -17.72
C VAL A 122 1.37 10.81 -16.65
N ALA A 123 2.64 10.74 -17.05
CA ALA A 123 3.77 10.85 -16.12
C ALA A 123 3.84 12.29 -15.55
N PRO A 124 3.76 12.47 -14.22
CA PRO A 124 3.90 13.77 -13.57
C PRO A 124 5.37 14.19 -13.45
N ASP A 125 5.63 15.50 -13.33
CA ASP A 125 6.99 16.07 -13.27
C ASP A 125 7.84 15.51 -12.12
N VAL A 126 7.20 15.08 -11.03
CA VAL A 126 7.86 14.44 -9.89
C VAL A 126 8.62 13.15 -10.29
N PHE A 127 8.35 12.55 -11.45
CA PHE A 127 9.09 11.40 -11.95
C PHE A 127 10.56 11.72 -12.25
N ASN A 128 10.90 13.00 -12.44
CA ASN A 128 12.27 13.46 -12.62
C ASN A 128 13.04 13.65 -11.29
N THR A 129 12.44 13.25 -10.16
CA THR A 129 13.09 13.33 -8.85
C THR A 129 14.01 12.11 -8.67
N GLU A 130 15.25 12.37 -8.28
CA GLU A 130 16.21 11.33 -7.90
C GLU A 130 16.05 11.02 -6.41
N VAL A 131 16.05 9.74 -6.07
CA VAL A 131 15.98 9.26 -4.70
C VAL A 131 17.31 8.59 -4.36
N HIS A 132 18.00 9.15 -3.37
CA HIS A 132 19.21 8.59 -2.78
C HIS A 132 18.86 7.81 -1.52
N VAL A 133 19.38 6.58 -1.42
CA VAL A 133 19.30 5.78 -0.19
C VAL A 133 20.52 6.09 0.65
N ASN A 134 20.43 7.04 1.57
CA ASN A 134 21.54 7.39 2.46
C ASN A 134 21.99 6.20 3.30
N ARG A 135 21.01 5.49 3.87
CA ARG A 135 21.26 4.37 4.78
C ARG A 135 20.06 3.45 4.88
N PHE A 136 20.33 2.16 4.94
CA PHE A 136 19.35 1.15 5.34
C PHE A 136 19.82 0.48 6.64
N TYR A 137 18.92 0.31 7.61
CA TYR A 137 19.24 -0.41 8.84
C TYR A 137 18.02 -1.09 9.45
N MET A 138 18.31 -2.08 10.28
CA MET A 138 17.33 -2.91 10.95
C MET A 138 17.48 -2.75 12.45
N GLU A 139 16.36 -2.63 13.16
CA GLU A 139 16.30 -2.75 14.61
C GLU A 139 15.92 -4.18 14.97
N TYR A 140 16.42 -4.64 16.11
CA TYR A 140 16.25 -6.01 16.58
C TYR A 140 15.74 -5.97 18.02
N TYR A 141 14.88 -6.91 18.37
CA TYR A 141 14.56 -7.19 19.77
C TYR A 141 15.76 -7.83 20.48
N ASP A 142 15.72 -7.85 21.80
CA ASP A 142 16.74 -8.55 22.61
C ASP A 142 16.81 -10.05 22.31
N SER A 143 15.71 -10.63 21.80
CA SER A 143 15.66 -12.01 21.29
C SER A 143 16.50 -12.24 20.02
N GLY A 144 16.95 -11.17 19.36
CA GLY A 144 17.65 -11.20 18.08
C GLY A 144 16.74 -11.21 16.86
N GLU A 145 15.41 -11.22 17.04
CA GLU A 145 14.46 -11.10 15.94
C GLU A 145 14.37 -9.66 15.43
N VAL A 146 14.11 -9.49 14.13
CA VAL A 146 13.97 -8.18 13.51
C VAL A 146 12.67 -7.52 14.01
N SER A 147 12.78 -6.31 14.55
CA SER A 147 11.63 -5.53 15.03
C SER A 147 11.14 -4.52 13.99
N GLN A 148 12.06 -3.87 13.26
CA GLN A 148 11.70 -2.80 12.34
C GLN A 148 12.78 -2.58 11.28
N PHE A 149 12.36 -2.08 10.11
CA PHE A 149 13.20 -1.71 8.98
C PHE A 149 13.15 -0.20 8.78
N TYR A 150 14.32 0.42 8.61
CA TYR A 150 14.43 1.85 8.39
C TYR A 150 15.24 2.14 7.12
N SER A 151 14.76 3.12 6.36
CA SER A 151 15.41 3.61 5.15
C SER A 151 15.49 5.12 5.21
N ASP A 152 16.70 5.65 5.28
CA ASP A 152 16.95 7.09 5.26
C ASP A 152 17.10 7.57 3.82
N LEU A 153 16.11 8.33 3.34
CA LEU A 153 15.99 8.71 1.94
C LEU A 153 16.13 10.23 1.79
N SER A 154 16.90 10.64 0.78
CA SER A 154 16.98 12.02 0.32
C SER A 154 16.46 12.12 -1.12
N LEU A 155 15.62 13.11 -1.38
CA LEU A 155 15.10 13.42 -2.70
C LEU A 155 15.84 14.63 -3.27
N PHE A 156 16.23 14.53 -4.53
CA PHE A 156 16.91 15.59 -5.27
C PHE A 156 16.10 15.99 -6.49
N ASN A 157 16.02 17.30 -6.74
CA ASN A 157 15.45 17.81 -7.99
C ASN A 157 16.47 17.69 -9.14
N LEU A 158 16.06 18.07 -10.35
CA LEU A 158 16.91 18.07 -11.55
C LEU A 158 18.17 18.96 -11.42
N ASP A 159 18.15 19.96 -10.54
CA ASP A 159 19.29 20.83 -10.29
C ASP A 159 20.28 20.24 -9.27
N GLY A 160 20.04 19.02 -8.78
CA GLY A 160 20.85 18.36 -7.76
C GLY A 160 20.64 18.93 -6.35
N LYS A 161 19.60 19.75 -6.13
CA LYS A 161 19.27 20.28 -4.81
C LYS A 161 18.42 19.28 -4.03
N GLU A 162 18.84 18.99 -2.80
CA GLU A 162 18.04 18.19 -1.86
C GLU A 162 16.74 18.94 -1.52
N VAL A 163 15.60 18.36 -1.93
CA VAL A 163 14.26 18.93 -1.72
C VAL A 163 13.58 18.38 -0.47
N MET A 164 13.96 17.17 -0.05
CA MET A 164 13.38 16.52 1.12
C MET A 164 14.29 15.40 1.62
N ARG A 165 14.39 15.25 2.93
CA ARG A 165 14.97 14.08 3.58
C ARG A 165 13.98 13.50 4.58
N LYS A 166 13.81 12.18 4.58
CA LYS A 166 13.02 11.49 5.60
C LYS A 166 13.52 10.07 5.78
N THR A 167 13.69 9.68 7.04
CA THR A 167 13.81 8.28 7.42
C THR A 167 12.41 7.66 7.50
N ILE A 168 12.16 6.67 6.64
CA ILE A 168 10.89 5.93 6.60
C ILE A 168 11.03 4.58 7.30
N LYS A 169 9.89 4.03 7.71
CA LYS A 169 9.76 2.67 8.23
C LYS A 169 8.46 2.04 7.79
N VAL A 170 8.26 0.77 8.12
CA VAL A 170 6.99 0.09 7.85
C VAL A 170 5.84 0.88 8.47
N ASN A 171 4.78 1.13 7.69
CA ASN A 171 3.61 1.96 8.02
C ASN A 171 3.86 3.48 8.20
N ASP A 172 5.08 3.99 7.97
CA ASP A 172 5.36 5.43 7.96
C ASP A 172 6.09 5.83 6.65
N PRO A 173 5.34 6.02 5.55
CA PRO A 173 5.90 6.25 4.23
C PRO A 173 6.36 7.69 4.02
N LEU A 174 7.17 7.92 2.98
CA LEU A 174 7.51 9.24 2.47
C LEU A 174 6.45 9.67 1.46
N ARG A 175 5.94 10.89 1.58
CA ARG A 175 4.99 11.48 0.61
C ARG A 175 5.58 12.76 0.03
N TYR A 176 5.72 12.82 -1.28
CA TYR A 176 6.26 13.98 -2.00
C TYR A 176 5.67 14.07 -3.41
N GLY A 177 5.18 15.25 -3.81
CA GLY A 177 4.69 15.50 -5.17
C GLY A 177 3.60 14.54 -5.68
N GLY A 178 2.71 14.05 -4.80
CA GLY A 178 1.67 13.07 -5.18
C GLY A 178 2.16 11.62 -5.24
N ILE A 179 3.43 11.36 -4.93
CA ILE A 179 3.98 10.00 -4.81
C ILE A 179 4.12 9.64 -3.35
N THR A 180 3.80 8.37 -3.05
CA THR A 180 4.10 7.76 -1.75
C THR A 180 5.09 6.62 -1.94
N ILE A 181 6.20 6.70 -1.21
CA ILE A 181 7.27 5.70 -1.17
C ILE A 181 7.13 4.92 0.14
N TYR A 182 6.88 3.62 0.02
CA TYR A 182 6.72 2.70 1.13
C TYR A 182 7.97 1.84 1.28
N GLN A 183 8.39 1.62 2.52
CA GLN A 183 9.32 0.56 2.85
C GLN A 183 8.56 -0.77 2.89
N THR A 184 8.84 -1.66 1.94
CA THR A 184 8.12 -2.93 1.77
C THR A 184 9.01 -4.14 1.89
N ASP A 185 10.30 -4.01 1.60
CA ASP A 185 11.22 -5.13 1.67
C ASP A 185 12.67 -4.72 1.99
N TRP A 186 13.55 -5.70 2.11
CA TRP A 186 14.98 -5.53 2.31
C TRP A 186 15.80 -6.61 1.62
N GLY A 187 17.08 -6.32 1.38
CA GLY A 187 18.03 -7.29 0.88
C GLY A 187 19.42 -7.11 1.46
N PHE A 188 20.31 -8.03 1.06
CA PHE A 188 21.72 -8.01 1.38
C PHE A 188 22.47 -7.89 0.06
N SER A 189 23.10 -6.74 -0.19
CA SER A 189 23.74 -6.45 -1.48
C SER A 189 25.18 -6.93 -1.53
N ALA A 190 25.98 -6.59 -0.52
CA ALA A 190 27.39 -6.95 -0.50
C ALA A 190 27.94 -7.07 0.91
N LEU A 191 28.89 -7.98 1.09
CA LEU A 191 29.64 -8.16 2.32
C LEU A 191 31.06 -7.61 2.12
N GLN A 192 31.50 -6.72 3.01
CA GLN A 192 32.85 -6.19 3.00
C GLN A 192 33.76 -7.06 3.86
N VAL A 193 34.76 -7.65 3.23
CA VAL A 193 35.68 -8.61 3.86
C VAL A 193 37.12 -8.18 3.63
N LYS A 194 37.94 -8.24 4.69
CA LYS A 194 39.40 -8.19 4.58
C LYS A 194 39.99 -9.59 4.76
N LYS A 195 41.00 -9.91 3.97
CA LYS A 195 41.75 -11.18 4.01
C LYS A 195 43.22 -10.84 4.29
N ASN A 196 43.79 -11.34 5.39
CA ASN A 196 45.19 -11.13 5.77
C ASN A 196 45.62 -9.64 5.77
N GLY A 197 44.71 -8.74 6.16
CA GLY A 197 44.93 -7.29 6.11
C GLY A 197 44.70 -6.62 4.75
N GLU A 198 44.52 -7.38 3.68
CA GLU A 198 44.18 -6.86 2.34
C GLU A 198 42.66 -6.70 2.17
N GLY A 199 42.25 -5.68 1.40
CA GLY A 199 40.85 -5.31 1.16
C GLY A 199 40.48 -3.92 1.68
N PRO A 200 39.18 -3.60 1.85
CA PRO A 200 38.05 -4.52 1.81
C PRO A 200 37.64 -4.94 0.39
N PHE A 201 37.36 -6.23 0.24
CA PHE A 201 36.71 -6.81 -0.93
C PHE A 201 35.19 -6.71 -0.75
N ASN A 202 34.49 -6.17 -1.74
CA ASN A 202 33.02 -6.14 -1.79
C ASN A 202 32.51 -7.42 -2.44
N LEU A 203 32.15 -8.42 -1.63
CA LEU A 203 31.60 -9.67 -2.12
C LEU A 203 30.09 -9.54 -2.32
N ALA A 204 29.61 -9.69 -3.55
CA ALA A 204 28.18 -9.65 -3.83
C ALA A 204 27.45 -10.78 -3.09
N MET A 205 26.33 -10.44 -2.45
CA MET A 205 25.50 -11.39 -1.71
C MET A 205 24.31 -11.79 -2.58
N ALA A 206 24.16 -13.08 -2.82
CA ALA A 206 23.07 -13.62 -3.63
C ALA A 206 21.97 -14.20 -2.74
N PRO A 207 20.68 -13.94 -3.02
CA PRO A 207 19.59 -14.60 -2.32
C PRO A 207 19.56 -16.10 -2.68
N LEU A 208 19.50 -16.94 -1.64
CA LEU A 208 19.38 -18.38 -1.77
C LEU A 208 17.91 -18.79 -1.54
N LYS A 209 17.37 -19.59 -2.46
CA LYS A 209 15.99 -20.08 -2.35
C LYS A 209 15.90 -21.08 -1.20
N LEU A 210 15.05 -20.77 -0.24
CA LEU A 210 14.66 -21.67 0.84
C LEU A 210 13.19 -22.08 0.69
N ASN A 211 12.84 -23.24 1.24
CA ASN A 211 11.44 -23.63 1.39
C ASN A 211 10.84 -22.82 2.55
N GLY A 212 10.22 -21.68 2.24
CA GLY A 212 9.52 -20.81 3.19
C GLY A 212 9.90 -19.32 3.07
N ASP A 213 9.33 -18.49 3.94
CA ASP A 213 9.44 -17.01 3.89
C ASP A 213 10.75 -16.46 4.48
N LYS A 214 11.67 -17.33 4.92
CA LYS A 214 12.94 -16.90 5.51
C LYS A 214 13.94 -16.56 4.42
N LYS A 215 14.47 -15.34 4.45
CA LYS A 215 15.55 -14.91 3.58
C LYS A 215 16.88 -15.50 4.04
N LEU A 216 17.65 -15.99 3.09
CA LEU A 216 19.03 -16.42 3.26
C LEU A 216 19.83 -15.86 2.11
N PHE A 217 20.96 -15.28 2.43
CA PHE A 217 21.90 -14.76 1.45
C PHE A 217 23.21 -15.51 1.58
N GLY A 218 23.89 -15.70 0.47
CA GLY A 218 25.19 -16.36 0.42
C GLY A 218 26.17 -15.61 -0.46
N THR A 219 27.44 -15.69 -0.08
CA THR A 219 28.56 -15.30 -0.94
C THR A 219 29.71 -16.27 -0.77
N PHE A 220 30.71 -16.14 -1.63
CA PHE A 220 31.85 -17.03 -1.69
C PHE A 220 33.13 -16.22 -1.90
N LEU A 221 34.10 -16.42 -1.03
CA LEU A 221 35.44 -15.84 -1.15
C LEU A 221 36.40 -16.90 -1.70
N PRO A 222 36.82 -16.83 -2.97
CA PRO A 222 37.80 -17.76 -3.51
C PRO A 222 39.16 -17.59 -2.82
N LEU A 223 39.84 -18.70 -2.59
CA LEU A 223 41.22 -18.71 -2.08
C LEU A 223 42.18 -19.10 -3.22
N GLU A 224 43.36 -18.49 -3.25
CA GLU A 224 44.28 -18.44 -4.41
C GLU A 224 44.83 -19.79 -4.91
N ASP A 225 44.55 -20.91 -4.24
CA ASP A 225 44.91 -22.25 -4.70
C ASP A 225 44.03 -22.79 -5.84
N SER A 226 43.15 -21.97 -6.43
CA SER A 226 42.43 -22.33 -7.66
C SER A 226 43.28 -22.03 -8.88
N ASP A 227 44.13 -22.98 -9.26
CA ASP A 227 44.74 -23.06 -10.58
C ASP A 227 43.66 -22.80 -11.65
N SER A 228 43.87 -21.85 -12.55
CA SER A 228 42.89 -21.35 -13.55
C SER A 228 42.36 -22.42 -14.52
N SER A 229 42.84 -23.66 -14.38
CA SER A 229 42.46 -24.86 -15.12
C SER A 229 41.56 -25.84 -14.34
N ASN A 230 41.33 -25.60 -13.04
CA ASN A 230 40.57 -26.51 -12.16
C ASN A 230 39.12 -26.02 -11.96
N PRO A 231 38.09 -26.80 -12.35
CA PRO A 231 36.69 -26.40 -12.19
C PRO A 231 36.22 -26.34 -10.73
N ASN A 232 36.99 -26.89 -9.78
CA ASN A 232 36.70 -26.84 -8.35
C ASN A 232 37.44 -25.66 -7.68
N VAL A 233 36.87 -24.46 -7.82
CA VAL A 233 37.32 -23.30 -7.04
C VAL A 233 37.05 -23.57 -5.57
N LYS A 234 38.10 -23.66 -4.75
CA LYS A 234 38.01 -23.78 -3.29
C LYS A 234 38.01 -22.40 -2.66
N GLY A 235 37.21 -22.22 -1.61
CA GLY A 235 37.08 -20.93 -0.95
C GLY A 235 36.19 -21.00 0.28
N ILE A 236 36.00 -19.85 0.91
CA ILE A 236 35.23 -19.69 2.14
C ILE A 236 33.81 -19.33 1.74
N SER A 237 32.85 -20.16 2.16
CA SER A 237 31.43 -19.87 1.96
C SER A 237 30.89 -19.08 3.14
N MET A 238 30.14 -18.01 2.86
CA MET A 238 29.55 -17.16 3.89
C MET A 238 28.05 -17.06 3.68
N LEU A 239 27.29 -17.26 4.76
CA LEU A 239 25.83 -17.24 4.74
C LEU A 239 25.30 -16.25 5.77
N ALA A 240 24.21 -15.57 5.44
CA ALA A 240 23.59 -14.58 6.32
C ALA A 240 22.06 -14.62 6.23
N ARG A 241 21.39 -14.55 7.39
CA ARG A 241 19.93 -14.39 7.48
C ARG A 241 19.50 -12.96 7.81
N ASP A 242 20.44 -12.15 8.26
CA ASP A 242 20.28 -10.74 8.62
C ASP A 242 21.60 -10.00 8.35
N LEU A 243 21.65 -8.69 8.59
CA LEU A 243 22.85 -7.87 8.40
C LEU A 243 23.82 -7.88 9.60
N GLN A 244 23.47 -8.57 10.70
CA GLN A 244 24.28 -8.59 11.91
C GLN A 244 25.21 -9.80 11.96
N SER A 245 24.73 -10.98 11.59
CA SER A 245 25.38 -12.27 11.85
C SER A 245 25.69 -13.00 10.55
N ILE A 246 26.97 -13.23 10.32
CA ILE A 246 27.48 -13.95 9.16
C ILE A 246 28.07 -15.28 9.62
N VAL A 247 27.59 -16.36 9.03
CA VAL A 247 28.04 -17.72 9.26
C VAL A 247 29.12 -18.07 8.24
N LEU A 248 30.26 -18.57 8.70
CA LEU A 248 31.39 -18.92 7.85
C LEU A 248 31.64 -20.43 7.83
N TYR A 249 31.91 -20.94 6.63
CA TYR A 249 32.27 -22.33 6.34
C TYR A 249 33.63 -22.38 5.64
N ASP A 250 34.44 -23.39 5.97
CA ASP A 250 35.73 -23.62 5.33
C ASP A 250 35.60 -24.17 3.90
N GLN A 251 36.75 -24.46 3.26
CA GLN A 251 36.82 -24.98 1.89
C GLN A 251 36.19 -26.37 1.74
N GLU A 252 36.03 -27.11 2.83
CA GLU A 252 35.40 -28.42 2.91
C GLU A 252 33.90 -28.33 3.21
N GLY A 253 33.37 -27.12 3.41
CA GLY A 253 31.97 -26.87 3.76
C GLY A 253 31.65 -27.15 5.23
N LYS A 254 32.65 -27.29 6.10
CA LYS A 254 32.46 -27.46 7.54
C LYS A 254 32.28 -26.11 8.21
N PHE A 255 31.35 -26.05 9.16
CA PHE A 255 31.07 -24.85 9.93
C PHE A 255 32.30 -24.45 10.78
N VAL A 256 32.73 -23.20 10.64
CA VAL A 256 33.88 -22.66 11.37
C VAL A 256 33.43 -21.75 12.51
N GLY A 257 32.42 -20.90 12.26
CA GLY A 257 31.91 -20.00 13.28
C GLY A 257 30.97 -18.95 12.75
N VAL A 258 30.55 -18.07 13.66
CA VAL A 258 29.72 -16.90 13.36
C VAL A 258 30.53 -15.65 13.70
N ARG A 259 30.46 -14.65 12.81
CA ARG A 259 31.00 -13.32 13.05
C ARG A 259 29.90 -12.29 12.98
N ARG A 260 29.87 -11.43 13.99
CA ARG A 260 28.98 -10.28 14.03
C ARG A 260 29.68 -9.06 13.47
N ARG A 261 28.99 -8.29 12.63
CA ARG A 261 29.52 -7.03 12.06
C ARG A 261 30.09 -6.09 13.14
N SER A 262 29.44 -6.00 14.30
CA SER A 262 29.87 -5.12 15.39
C SER A 262 31.14 -5.57 16.10
N SER A 263 31.53 -6.85 16.00
CA SER A 263 32.65 -7.39 16.77
C SER A 263 34.00 -6.88 16.27
N LYS A 264 34.15 -6.63 14.96
CA LYS A 264 35.42 -6.28 14.30
C LYS A 264 36.59 -7.22 14.67
N LEU A 265 36.29 -8.46 15.06
CA LEU A 265 37.30 -9.46 15.42
C LEU A 265 37.52 -10.39 14.23
N PRO A 266 38.78 -10.65 13.85
CA PRO A 266 39.08 -11.59 12.78
C PRO A 266 38.74 -13.04 13.16
N ILE A 267 38.64 -13.91 12.16
CA ILE A 267 38.56 -15.36 12.29
C ILE A 267 39.58 -16.01 11.37
N VAL A 268 40.34 -16.98 11.88
CA VAL A 268 41.30 -17.72 11.06
C VAL A 268 40.60 -18.93 10.46
N ILE A 269 40.59 -19.02 9.14
CA ILE A 269 39.97 -20.11 8.37
C ILE A 269 40.99 -20.58 7.35
N ASN A 270 41.37 -21.86 7.41
CA ASN A 270 42.35 -22.48 6.51
C ASN A 270 43.63 -21.64 6.36
N GLY A 271 44.16 -21.14 7.48
CA GLY A 271 45.38 -20.31 7.52
C GLY A 271 45.21 -18.85 7.09
N ASN A 272 44.01 -18.44 6.65
CA ASN A 272 43.71 -17.06 6.26
C ASN A 272 42.96 -16.33 7.38
N GLU A 273 43.43 -15.13 7.73
CA GLU A 273 42.76 -14.22 8.63
C GLU A 273 41.64 -13.48 7.89
N ILE A 274 40.39 -13.73 8.27
CA ILE A 274 39.21 -13.13 7.67
C ILE A 274 38.56 -12.15 8.65
N LEU A 275 38.38 -10.91 8.22
CA LEU A 275 37.69 -9.88 8.98
C LEU A 275 36.47 -9.38 8.20
N ILE A 276 35.31 -9.40 8.84
CA ILE A 276 34.09 -8.80 8.30
C ILE A 276 34.03 -7.34 8.73
N GLU A 277 34.16 -6.42 7.78
CA GLU A 277 34.15 -4.99 8.07
C GLU A 277 32.74 -4.40 8.10
N ASP A 278 31.94 -4.69 7.08
CA ASP A 278 30.57 -4.19 6.98
C ASP A 278 29.67 -5.14 6.17
N ALA A 279 28.36 -4.96 6.36
CA ALA A 279 27.29 -5.63 5.66
C ALA A 279 26.42 -4.57 4.98
N ILE A 280 26.52 -4.48 3.66
CA ILE A 280 25.79 -3.52 2.84
C ILE A 280 24.42 -4.10 2.54
N GLY A 281 23.40 -3.54 3.18
CA GLY A 281 22.00 -3.87 2.91
C GLY A 281 21.40 -3.07 1.75
N SER A 282 20.31 -3.59 1.21
CA SER A 282 19.42 -2.87 0.29
C SER A 282 18.04 -2.67 0.90
N THR A 283 17.41 -1.58 0.50
CA THR A 283 16.03 -1.26 0.82
C THR A 283 15.13 -1.63 -0.36
N GLY A 284 14.03 -2.30 -0.08
CA GLY A 284 12.98 -2.58 -1.06
C GLY A 284 11.84 -1.56 -0.91
N LEU A 285 11.65 -0.76 -1.94
CA LEU A 285 10.72 0.37 -1.95
C LEU A 285 9.60 0.14 -2.95
N ASP A 286 8.35 0.27 -2.49
CA ASP A 286 7.17 0.33 -3.36
C ASP A 286 6.75 1.80 -3.53
N LEU A 287 6.62 2.23 -4.78
CA LEU A 287 6.19 3.57 -5.15
C LEU A 287 4.78 3.53 -5.72
N LYS A 288 3.91 4.42 -5.22
CA LYS A 288 2.52 4.56 -5.68
C LYS A 288 2.19 6.03 -5.92
N VAL A 289 1.49 6.31 -7.01
CA VAL A 289 0.86 7.63 -7.23
C VAL A 289 -0.46 7.68 -6.48
N ALA A 290 -0.64 8.72 -5.68
CA ALA A 290 -1.91 9.07 -5.05
C ALA A 290 -2.54 10.22 -5.85
N TYR A 291 -3.69 9.93 -6.47
CA TYR A 291 -4.59 10.93 -7.04
C TYR A 291 -5.67 11.30 -6.03
#